data_AF-A0A8X7W3L0-F1
#
_entry.id   AF-A0A8X7W3L0-F1
#
_cell.length_a   1.000
_cell.length_b   1.000
_cell.length_c   1.000
_cell.angle_alpha   90.00
_cell.angle_beta   90.00
_cell.angle_gamma   90.00
#
_symmetry.space_group_name_H-M   'P 1'
#
loop_
_entity.id
_entity.type
_entity.pdbx_description
1 polymer ?
#
loop_
_entity_poly.entity_id
_entity_poly.type
_entity_poly.pdbx_seq_one_letter_code
_entity_poly.pdbx_strand_id
1 'polypeptide(L)'
;MRGKEIDRERSLVLIIRSCDWTRRCLSGSKGDLSVNFSTITPKKPNSALRKVARVRLTSGFEITAYIPGIGHNLQEHSVVLVRGGRVKDLPGVRYHIVRGTLDAVGVKDRQQGRSSTAEEKTAKSDPIYRSRLVNMLVNRILKHGKKSLAYQIIYRALKKIQQKTETNPLSVLRQAIRGVTPDIAVKARRVGGSTHQVPIEIGSTQGKALAIRWLLGASRKRPGRNMAFKLSSELVDAAKGSGDAIRKKEETHRMAEANEAFAHFR
;
A
#
# COMPACT_ATOMS: atom_id res chain seq x y z
N MET A 1 -18.10 -38.04 12.14
CA MET A 1 -19.25 -37.12 12.17
C MET A 1 -18.80 -35.70 11.81
N ARG A 2 -19.08 -35.33 10.55
CA ARG A 2 -19.14 -34.03 9.86
C ARG A 2 -18.46 -32.79 10.48
N GLY A 3 -17.53 -32.19 9.73
CA GLY A 3 -17.36 -30.73 9.72
C GLY A 3 -15.94 -30.19 9.65
N LYS A 4 -15.26 -30.30 8.49
CA LYS A 4 -14.10 -29.44 8.12
C LYS A 4 -13.94 -29.30 6.59
N GLU A 5 -15.03 -29.04 5.88
CA GLU A 5 -14.99 -28.91 4.41
C GLU A 5 -15.74 -27.66 3.94
N ILE A 6 -15.41 -26.51 4.55
CA ILE A 6 -15.80 -25.17 4.04
C ILE A 6 -14.54 -24.29 3.87
N ASP A 7 -13.35 -24.78 4.24
CA ASP A 7 -12.10 -24.03 4.16
C ASP A 7 -11.47 -24.20 2.76
N ARG A 8 -12.03 -23.50 1.75
CA ARG A 8 -11.32 -22.95 0.56
C ARG A 8 -12.24 -22.30 -0.46
N GLU A 9 -13.55 -22.46 -0.36
CA GLU A 9 -14.47 -21.78 -1.29
C GLU A 9 -14.56 -20.29 -0.95
N ARG A 10 -14.23 -19.47 -1.95
CA ARG A 10 -14.59 -18.05 -1.99
C ARG A 10 -16.10 -17.97 -2.27
N SER A 11 -16.92 -18.35 -1.31
CA SER A 11 -18.38 -18.38 -1.49
C SER A 11 -18.91 -16.95 -1.55
N LEU A 12 -19.63 -16.61 -2.62
CA LEU A 12 -20.43 -15.40 -2.72
C LEU A 12 -21.69 -15.57 -1.87
N VAL A 13 -22.08 -14.57 -1.08
CA VAL A 13 -23.09 -14.78 -0.05
C VAL A 13 -23.99 -13.58 0.17
N LEU A 14 -25.28 -13.81 0.40
CA LEU A 14 -26.25 -12.75 0.65
C LEU A 14 -26.45 -12.50 2.14
N ILE A 15 -26.59 -11.22 2.52
CA ILE A 15 -27.01 -10.82 3.87
C ILE A 15 -28.51 -11.03 4.02
N ILE A 16 -28.92 -11.77 5.05
CA ILE A 16 -30.31 -12.16 5.30
C ILE A 16 -31.01 -11.10 6.15
N ARG A 17 -32.30 -10.89 5.88
CA ARG A 17 -33.20 -10.11 6.74
C ARG A 17 -33.38 -10.81 8.09
N SER A 18 -33.16 -10.10 9.19
CA SER A 18 -33.44 -10.59 10.54
C SER A 18 -34.96 -10.54 10.80
N CYS A 19 -35.68 -11.65 10.60
CA CYS A 19 -36.95 -11.85 11.27
C CYS A 19 -36.69 -12.47 12.65
N ASP A 20 -37.13 -11.74 13.68
CA ASP A 20 -37.33 -12.09 15.09
C ASP A 20 -36.18 -12.75 15.87
N TRP A 21 -35.38 -11.93 16.54
CA TRP A 21 -34.81 -12.26 17.86
C TRP A 21 -34.83 -11.00 18.74
N THR A 22 -35.48 -11.11 19.89
CA THR A 22 -35.85 -10.04 20.84
C THR A 22 -34.70 -9.07 21.23
N ARG A 23 -34.94 -7.77 20.99
CA ARG A 23 -34.36 -6.54 21.60
C ARG A 23 -32.83 -6.31 21.56
N ARG A 24 -32.40 -5.56 20.54
CA ARG A 24 -31.71 -4.24 20.59
C ARG A 24 -31.12 -3.95 19.21
N CYS A 25 -31.96 -3.48 18.29
CA CYS A 25 -31.51 -2.86 17.05
C CYS A 25 -31.38 -1.35 17.31
N LEU A 26 -30.20 -0.77 17.09
CA LEU A 26 -30.04 0.68 17.10
C LEU A 26 -30.57 1.21 15.76
N SER A 27 -31.79 1.74 15.76
CA SER A 27 -32.31 2.54 14.67
C SER A 27 -31.57 3.88 14.65
N GLY A 28 -30.62 4.04 13.72
CA GLY A 28 -30.06 5.35 13.38
C GLY A 28 -31.08 6.14 12.59
N SER A 29 -31.51 7.29 13.11
CA SER A 29 -32.55 8.13 12.52
C SER A 29 -32.05 9.04 11.39
N LYS A 30 -32.90 9.10 10.36
CA LYS A 30 -33.04 10.07 9.24
C LYS A 30 -32.19 9.84 7.98
N GLY A 31 -32.88 9.24 6.99
CA GLY A 31 -32.62 9.38 5.56
C GLY A 31 -31.56 8.44 5.00
N ASP A 32 -31.83 7.14 4.96
CA ASP A 32 -31.28 6.16 3.99
C ASP A 32 -31.68 4.75 4.43
N LEU A 33 -31.81 3.82 3.47
CA LEU A 33 -32.08 2.38 3.67
C LEU A 33 -31.33 1.83 4.89
N SER A 34 -32.02 1.69 6.03
CA SER A 34 -31.40 1.28 7.30
C SER A 34 -31.28 -0.23 7.35
N VAL A 35 -30.04 -0.71 7.46
CA VAL A 35 -29.72 -2.13 7.37
C VAL A 35 -29.54 -2.68 8.77
N ASN A 36 -30.28 -3.75 9.10
CA ASN A 36 -30.26 -4.38 10.41
C ASN A 36 -28.97 -5.21 10.59
N PHE A 37 -27.91 -4.59 11.12
CA PHE A 37 -26.73 -5.32 11.61
C PHE A 37 -26.81 -5.48 13.13
N SER A 38 -26.45 -6.66 13.64
CA SER A 38 -26.41 -6.90 15.08
C SER A 38 -25.07 -6.45 15.66
N THR A 39 -25.09 -5.96 16.91
CA THR A 39 -23.87 -5.71 17.68
C THR A 39 -23.70 -6.78 18.76
N ILE A 40 -22.56 -7.46 18.78
CA ILE A 40 -22.20 -8.43 19.83
C ILE A 40 -21.17 -7.82 20.77
N THR A 41 -21.33 -8.09 22.08
CA THR A 41 -20.34 -7.78 23.11
C THR A 41 -19.14 -8.71 23.01
N PRO A 42 -17.90 -8.18 22.87
CA PRO A 42 -16.71 -9.01 22.80
C PRO A 42 -16.35 -9.64 24.16
N LYS A 43 -15.49 -10.65 24.12
CA LYS A 43 -14.83 -11.22 25.30
C LYS A 43 -13.91 -10.16 25.93
N LYS A 44 -13.93 -10.05 27.27
CA LYS A 44 -12.95 -9.24 28.04
C LYS A 44 -11.53 -9.64 27.60
N PRO A 45 -10.60 -8.69 27.38
CA PRO A 45 -10.52 -7.34 27.96
C PRO A 45 -11.17 -6.23 27.14
N ASN A 46 -11.65 -6.52 25.92
CA ASN A 46 -12.20 -5.50 25.03
C ASN A 46 -13.64 -5.14 25.42
N SER A 47 -14.02 -3.86 25.33
CA SER A 47 -15.37 -3.36 25.67
C SER A 47 -16.16 -2.83 24.46
N ALA A 48 -15.49 -2.57 23.34
CA ALA A 48 -16.12 -2.00 22.15
C ALA A 48 -17.04 -3.00 21.43
N LEU A 49 -18.29 -2.60 21.20
CA LEU A 49 -19.27 -3.41 20.46
C LEU A 49 -18.78 -3.75 19.05
N ARG A 50 -18.98 -5.00 18.64
CA ARG A 50 -18.59 -5.50 17.32
C ARG A 50 -19.81 -5.71 16.45
N LYS A 51 -19.77 -5.22 15.21
CA LYS A 51 -20.85 -5.42 14.23
C LYS A 51 -20.75 -6.79 13.56
N VAL A 52 -21.85 -7.51 13.49
CA VAL A 52 -21.98 -8.80 12.81
C VAL A 52 -23.20 -8.79 11.89
N ALA A 53 -23.17 -9.64 10.87
CA ALA A 53 -24.30 -9.88 9.97
C ALA A 53 -24.62 -11.38 9.90
N ARG A 54 -25.91 -11.70 9.70
CA ARG A 54 -26.35 -13.04 9.28
C ARG A 54 -26.26 -13.15 7.78
N VAL A 55 -25.63 -14.22 7.32
CA VAL A 55 -25.19 -14.38 5.94
C VAL A 55 -25.54 -15.80 5.48
N ARG A 56 -26.21 -15.96 4.33
CA ARG A 56 -26.68 -17.26 3.81
C ARG A 56 -25.78 -17.76 2.70
N LEU A 57 -24.92 -18.74 3.01
CA LEU A 57 -24.00 -19.39 2.06
C LEU A 57 -24.75 -19.91 0.83
N THR A 58 -24.06 -20.00 -0.31
CA THR A 58 -24.55 -20.68 -1.52
C THR A 58 -24.97 -22.12 -1.25
N SER A 59 -24.35 -22.77 -0.26
CA SER A 59 -24.72 -24.09 0.24
C SER A 59 -26.03 -24.13 1.06
N GLY A 60 -26.72 -22.99 1.21
CA GLY A 60 -27.99 -22.88 1.94
C GLY A 60 -27.84 -22.72 3.45
N PHE A 61 -26.64 -22.87 4.01
CA PHE A 61 -26.38 -22.69 5.44
C PHE A 61 -26.33 -21.22 5.85
N GLU A 62 -26.92 -20.92 7.00
CA GLU A 62 -26.85 -19.59 7.60
C GLU A 62 -25.72 -19.49 8.62
N ILE A 63 -24.91 -18.45 8.48
CA ILE A 63 -23.76 -18.20 9.35
C ILE A 63 -23.79 -16.77 9.88
N THR A 64 -23.18 -16.57 11.05
CA THR A 64 -22.90 -15.24 11.59
C THR A 64 -21.47 -14.84 11.22
N ALA A 65 -21.32 -13.74 10.50
CA ALA A 65 -20.03 -13.22 10.06
C ALA A 65 -19.72 -11.84 10.66
N TYR A 66 -18.48 -11.62 11.07
CA TYR A 66 -18.01 -10.34 11.60
C TYR A 66 -17.74 -9.32 10.49
N ILE A 67 -18.18 -8.07 10.70
CA ILE A 67 -17.95 -6.94 9.80
C ILE A 67 -16.70 -6.18 10.27
N PRO A 68 -15.57 -6.22 9.55
CA PRO A 68 -14.35 -5.57 9.99
C PRO A 68 -14.33 -4.08 9.66
N GLY A 69 -13.85 -3.27 10.62
CA GLY A 69 -13.64 -1.83 10.46
C GLY A 69 -14.75 -0.96 11.05
N ILE A 70 -14.61 0.35 10.89
CA ILE A 70 -15.58 1.36 11.33
C ILE A 70 -16.39 1.76 10.10
N GLY A 71 -17.72 1.65 10.18
CA GLY A 71 -18.65 1.94 9.07
C GLY A 71 -18.73 0.84 8.00
N HIS A 72 -19.93 0.67 7.40
CA HIS A 72 -20.20 -0.20 6.25
C HIS A 72 -21.37 0.32 5.43
N ASN A 73 -21.43 -0.08 4.15
CA ASN A 73 -22.49 0.26 3.19
C ASN A 73 -23.32 -0.98 2.80
N LEU A 74 -23.23 -2.05 3.60
CA LEU A 74 -23.92 -3.31 3.33
C LEU A 74 -25.40 -3.13 3.59
N GLN A 75 -26.22 -3.56 2.62
CA GLN A 75 -27.68 -3.57 2.63
C GLN A 75 -28.26 -4.97 2.81
N GLU A 76 -29.57 -5.04 3.05
CA GLU A 76 -30.30 -6.31 3.00
C GLU A 76 -30.12 -6.90 1.58
N HIS A 77 -29.80 -8.19 1.48
CA HIS A 77 -29.48 -8.86 0.22
C HIS A 77 -28.24 -8.33 -0.52
N SER A 78 -27.34 -7.58 0.13
CA SER A 78 -26.02 -7.33 -0.46
C SER A 78 -25.23 -8.64 -0.60
N VAL A 79 -24.52 -8.79 -1.72
CA VAL A 79 -23.62 -9.91 -1.98
C VAL A 79 -22.26 -9.59 -1.39
N VAL A 80 -21.79 -10.44 -0.48
CA VAL A 80 -20.53 -10.32 0.23
C VAL A 80 -19.72 -11.59 0.10
N LEU A 81 -18.40 -11.43 0.12
CA LEU A 81 -17.48 -12.56 0.19
C LEU A 81 -17.16 -12.82 1.66
N VAL A 82 -17.24 -14.08 2.08
CA VAL A 82 -16.94 -14.48 3.46
C VAL A 82 -15.67 -15.32 3.49
N ARG A 83 -14.84 -15.11 4.53
CA ARG A 83 -13.63 -15.89 4.80
C ARG A 83 -13.77 -16.64 6.12
N GLY A 84 -13.44 -17.93 6.13
CA GLY A 84 -13.28 -18.71 7.35
C GLY A 84 -12.21 -18.16 8.29
N GLY A 85 -12.44 -18.23 9.59
CA GLY A 85 -11.49 -17.82 10.62
C GLY A 85 -12.18 -17.37 11.91
N ARG A 86 -11.73 -17.92 13.04
CA ARG A 86 -12.26 -17.53 14.36
C ARG A 86 -11.93 -16.07 14.66
N VAL A 87 -12.96 -15.30 14.98
CA VAL A 87 -12.79 -13.94 15.51
C VAL A 87 -12.34 -14.04 16.95
N LYS A 88 -11.13 -13.57 17.26
CA LYS A 88 -10.53 -13.69 18.61
C LYS A 88 -11.42 -13.12 19.71
N ASP A 89 -12.08 -12.00 19.42
CA ASP A 89 -12.88 -11.25 20.38
C ASP A 89 -14.32 -11.75 20.53
N LEU A 90 -14.87 -12.49 19.56
CA LEU A 90 -16.30 -12.83 19.53
C LEU A 90 -16.53 -14.32 19.80
N PRO A 91 -17.32 -14.68 20.83
CA PRO A 91 -17.72 -16.06 21.04
C PRO A 91 -18.67 -16.50 19.90
N GLY A 92 -18.47 -17.72 19.38
CA GLY A 92 -19.33 -18.31 18.35
C GLY A 92 -19.12 -17.83 16.91
N VAL A 93 -18.46 -16.68 16.68
CA VAL A 93 -18.26 -16.12 15.33
C VAL A 93 -16.99 -16.68 14.68
N ARG A 94 -17.17 -17.47 13.62
CA ARG A 94 -16.09 -18.20 12.91
C ARG A 94 -15.81 -17.69 11.49
N TYR A 95 -16.44 -16.59 11.11
CA TYR A 95 -16.39 -16.06 9.76
C TYR A 95 -16.19 -14.55 9.77
N HIS A 96 -15.47 -14.05 8.76
CA HIS A 96 -15.20 -12.64 8.52
C HIS A 96 -15.76 -12.23 7.16
N ILE A 97 -16.46 -11.09 7.08
CA ILE A 97 -16.77 -10.47 5.79
C ILE A 97 -15.50 -9.84 5.23
N VAL A 98 -15.20 -10.16 3.96
CA VAL A 98 -14.10 -9.54 3.22
C VAL A 98 -14.58 -8.18 2.70
N ARG A 99 -13.86 -7.11 3.07
CA ARG A 99 -14.12 -5.74 2.61
C ARG A 99 -13.17 -5.40 1.46
N GLY A 100 -13.64 -4.57 0.52
CA GLY A 100 -12.95 -4.22 -0.73
C GLY A 100 -13.31 -5.13 -1.90
N THR A 101 -14.40 -5.91 -1.79
CA THR A 101 -14.86 -6.87 -2.80
C THR A 101 -16.40 -6.90 -2.83
N LEU A 102 -17.00 -7.02 -4.02
CA LEU A 102 -18.45 -6.99 -4.23
C LEU A 102 -19.08 -5.72 -3.61
N ASP A 103 -20.20 -5.84 -2.91
CA ASP A 103 -20.92 -4.70 -2.31
C ASP A 103 -20.25 -4.20 -1.02
N ALA A 104 -19.30 -4.97 -0.48
CA ALA A 104 -18.59 -4.62 0.74
C ALA A 104 -17.46 -3.61 0.44
N VAL A 105 -17.77 -2.31 0.44
CA VAL A 105 -16.79 -1.21 0.22
C VAL A 105 -15.58 -1.30 1.17
N GLY A 106 -14.41 -0.84 0.72
CA GLY A 106 -13.22 -0.70 1.56
C GLY A 106 -13.41 0.26 2.76
N VAL A 107 -12.57 0.13 3.78
CA VAL A 107 -12.54 1.11 4.90
C VAL A 107 -11.74 2.33 4.45
N LYS A 108 -12.37 3.51 4.43
CA LYS A 108 -11.69 4.78 4.11
C LYS A 108 -10.59 5.08 5.14
N ASP A 109 -9.45 5.59 4.68
CA ASP A 109 -8.28 5.99 5.50
C ASP A 109 -7.72 4.93 6.47
N ARG A 110 -7.67 3.67 6.02
CA ARG A 110 -7.11 2.55 6.80
C ARG A 110 -5.59 2.68 6.97
N GLN A 111 -5.10 2.85 8.21
CA GLN A 111 -3.67 3.07 8.49
C GLN A 111 -2.82 1.80 8.74
N GLN A 112 -3.43 0.64 9.03
CA GLN A 112 -2.69 -0.62 9.30
C GLN A 112 -2.96 -1.69 8.23
N GLY A 113 -1.86 -2.24 7.68
CA GLY A 113 -1.81 -2.92 6.39
C GLY A 113 -1.79 -4.46 6.39
N ARG A 114 -2.52 -5.15 7.27
CA ARG A 114 -2.58 -6.63 7.24
C ARG A 114 -3.80 -7.22 6.51
N SER A 115 -4.62 -6.42 5.83
CA SER A 115 -5.73 -6.94 4.99
C SER A 115 -5.94 -6.09 3.74
N SER A 116 -5.76 -6.72 2.58
CA SER A 116 -6.16 -6.37 1.21
C SER A 116 -6.20 -4.87 0.82
N THR A 117 -5.25 -4.53 -0.05
CA THR A 117 -5.17 -3.41 -1.01
C THR A 117 -5.97 -2.16 -0.64
N ALA A 118 -5.27 -1.20 -0.02
CA ALA A 118 -5.77 0.17 0.09
C ALA A 118 -5.81 0.83 -1.30
N GLU A 119 -6.83 1.66 -1.54
CA GLU A 119 -6.93 2.45 -2.76
C GLU A 119 -5.68 3.32 -2.96
N GLU A 120 -5.11 3.28 -4.16
CA GLU A 120 -3.92 4.03 -4.49
C GLU A 120 -4.26 5.53 -4.57
N LYS A 121 -3.78 6.31 -3.60
CA LYS A 121 -3.97 7.77 -3.60
C LYS A 121 -3.23 8.36 -4.82
N THR A 122 -3.97 9.00 -5.73
CA THR A 122 -3.38 9.71 -6.87
C THR A 122 -2.45 10.81 -6.37
N ALA A 123 -1.15 10.70 -6.67
CA ALA A 123 -0.17 11.70 -6.27
C ALA A 123 -0.47 13.05 -6.96
N LYS A 124 -0.64 14.11 -6.15
CA LYS A 124 -0.80 15.50 -6.64
C LYS A 124 0.40 15.90 -7.51
N SER A 125 0.20 16.88 -8.38
CA SER A 125 1.28 17.49 -9.17
C SER A 125 1.95 18.63 -8.42
N ASP A 126 3.20 18.95 -8.77
CA ASP A 126 3.93 20.11 -8.23
C ASP A 126 3.25 21.45 -8.61
N PRO A 127 3.18 22.47 -7.73
CA PRO A 127 2.54 23.73 -8.05
C PRO A 127 3.20 24.53 -9.18
N ILE A 128 4.53 24.50 -9.29
CA ILE A 128 5.29 25.35 -10.23
C ILE A 128 5.47 24.62 -11.56
N TYR A 129 6.10 23.45 -11.54
CA TYR A 129 6.45 22.69 -12.73
C TYR A 129 5.34 21.74 -13.20
N ARG A 130 4.22 21.64 -12.46
CA ARG A 130 3.09 20.74 -12.75
C ARG A 130 3.49 19.29 -13.01
N SER A 131 4.62 18.87 -12.44
CA SER A 131 5.21 17.54 -12.66
C SER A 131 4.97 16.62 -11.47
N ARG A 132 4.48 15.40 -11.75
CA ARG A 132 4.31 14.35 -10.72
C ARG A 132 5.65 13.84 -10.19
N LEU A 133 6.71 13.84 -11.00
CA LEU A 133 8.05 13.39 -10.61
C LEU A 133 8.67 14.31 -9.56
N VAL A 134 8.51 15.63 -9.74
CA VAL A 134 8.99 16.62 -8.78
C VAL A 134 8.28 16.47 -7.44
N ASN A 135 6.94 16.32 -7.45
CA ASN A 135 6.21 16.10 -6.21
C ASN A 135 6.59 14.77 -5.52
N MET A 136 6.85 13.71 -6.30
CA MET A 136 7.34 12.45 -5.75
C MET A 136 8.69 12.62 -5.04
N LEU A 137 9.60 13.40 -5.62
CA LEU A 137 10.90 13.73 -5.03
C LEU A 137 10.74 14.57 -3.75
N VAL A 138 9.88 15.61 -3.78
CA VAL A 138 9.55 16.46 -2.60
C VAL A 138 9.07 15.60 -1.44
N ASN A 139 8.12 14.69 -1.68
CA ASN A 139 7.55 13.82 -0.64
C ASN A 139 8.60 12.87 -0.02
N ARG A 140 9.66 12.51 -0.76
CA ARG A 140 10.76 11.67 -0.26
C ARG A 140 11.87 12.45 0.44
N ILE A 141 12.04 13.74 0.09
CA ILE A 141 12.95 14.65 0.79
C ILE A 141 12.37 15.10 2.13
N LEU A 142 11.05 15.30 2.18
CA LEU A 142 10.32 15.81 3.34
C LEU A 142 10.68 15.03 4.61
N LYS A 143 11.10 15.79 5.62
CA LYS A 143 11.34 15.29 6.99
C LYS A 143 10.49 16.09 7.97
N HIS A 144 9.96 15.41 8.98
CA HIS A 144 9.18 16.03 10.07
C HIS A 144 8.02 16.93 9.60
N GLY A 145 7.38 16.62 8.46
CA GLY A 145 6.27 17.42 7.94
C GLY A 145 6.64 18.76 7.28
N LYS A 146 7.93 19.14 7.23
CA LYS A 146 8.39 20.45 6.71
C LYS A 146 8.35 20.52 5.18
N LYS A 147 7.15 20.70 4.59
CA LYS A 147 6.93 20.79 3.13
C LYS A 147 7.62 21.99 2.48
N SER A 148 7.54 23.17 3.08
CA SER A 148 8.14 24.40 2.52
C SER A 148 9.65 24.25 2.31
N LEU A 149 10.36 23.71 3.30
CA LEU A 149 11.80 23.48 3.22
C LEU A 149 12.16 22.44 2.14
N ALA A 150 11.35 21.40 1.96
CA ALA A 150 11.55 20.42 0.89
C ALA A 150 11.43 21.06 -0.50
N TYR A 151 10.41 21.90 -0.72
CA TYR A 151 10.26 22.67 -1.96
C TYR A 151 11.45 23.62 -2.19
N GLN A 152 11.87 24.35 -1.16
CA GLN A 152 13.02 25.24 -1.25
C GLN A 152 14.30 24.51 -1.68
N ILE A 153 14.57 23.32 -1.13
CA ILE A 153 15.75 22.52 -1.51
C ILE A 153 15.67 22.10 -2.99
N ILE A 154 14.51 21.61 -3.43
CA ILE A 154 14.29 21.14 -4.80
C ILE A 154 14.47 22.28 -5.80
N TYR A 155 13.78 23.39 -5.60
CA TYR A 155 13.81 24.50 -6.55
C TYR A 155 15.19 25.16 -6.61
N ARG A 156 15.88 25.26 -5.46
CA ARG A 156 17.29 25.69 -5.43
C ARG A 156 18.21 24.72 -6.18
N ALA A 157 17.97 23.40 -6.08
CA ALA A 157 18.74 22.40 -6.81
C ALA A 157 18.50 22.49 -8.32
N LEU A 158 17.24 22.59 -8.77
CA LEU A 158 16.88 22.73 -10.19
C LEU A 158 17.46 24.02 -10.79
N LYS A 159 17.40 25.15 -10.06
CA LYS A 159 18.05 26.40 -10.47
C LYS A 159 19.56 26.22 -10.67
N LYS A 160 20.23 25.47 -9.78
CA LYS A 160 21.66 25.16 -9.93
C LYS A 160 21.97 24.23 -11.10
N ILE A 161 21.10 23.28 -11.41
CA ILE A 161 21.26 22.43 -12.60
C ILE A 161 21.17 23.29 -13.86
N GLN A 162 20.17 24.17 -13.92
CA GLN A 162 20.00 25.09 -15.05
C GLN A 162 21.23 25.99 -15.23
N GLN A 163 21.82 26.51 -14.14
CA GLN A 163 23.05 27.30 -14.20
C GLN A 163 24.28 26.52 -14.67
N LYS A 164 24.36 25.21 -14.40
CA LYS A 164 25.53 24.39 -14.74
C LYS A 164 25.48 23.79 -16.14
N THR A 165 24.30 23.41 -16.58
CA THR A 165 24.10 22.63 -17.81
C THR A 165 23.46 23.47 -18.92
N GLU A 166 22.92 24.64 -18.60
CA GLU A 166 22.20 25.55 -19.52
C GLU A 166 21.00 24.91 -20.25
N THR A 167 20.66 23.67 -19.88
CA THR A 167 19.54 22.91 -20.42
C THR A 167 18.34 22.96 -19.47
N ASN A 168 17.20 22.49 -19.98
CA ASN A 168 15.99 22.40 -19.17
C ASN A 168 16.23 21.43 -17.98
N PRO A 169 16.11 21.90 -16.72
CA PRO A 169 16.42 21.10 -15.54
C PRO A 169 15.46 19.93 -15.35
N LEU A 170 14.23 19.99 -15.88
CA LEU A 170 13.29 18.87 -15.86
C LEU A 170 13.72 17.76 -16.83
N SER A 171 14.39 18.11 -17.93
CA SER A 171 14.94 17.13 -18.86
C SER A 171 16.05 16.33 -18.18
N VAL A 172 17.00 17.02 -17.55
CA VAL A 172 18.08 16.42 -16.77
C VAL A 172 17.53 15.54 -15.66
N LEU A 173 16.52 15.99 -14.92
CA LEU A 173 15.87 15.20 -13.87
C LEU A 173 15.23 13.92 -14.42
N ARG A 174 14.52 13.99 -15.55
CA ARG A 174 13.90 12.82 -16.18
C ARG A 174 14.96 11.83 -16.66
N GLN A 175 16.02 12.34 -17.28
CA GLN A 175 17.15 11.53 -17.75
C GLN A 175 17.85 10.82 -16.58
N ALA A 176 18.18 11.55 -15.51
CA ALA A 176 18.80 10.99 -14.31
C ALA A 176 17.94 9.89 -13.67
N ILE A 177 16.63 10.13 -13.49
CA ILE A 177 15.74 9.12 -12.92
C ILE A 177 15.64 7.89 -13.83
N ARG A 178 15.56 8.07 -15.16
CA ARG A 178 15.53 6.96 -16.11
C ARG A 178 16.81 6.13 -16.04
N GLY A 179 17.98 6.78 -15.97
CA GLY A 179 19.27 6.10 -15.84
C GLY A 179 19.36 5.27 -14.55
N VAL A 180 18.93 5.83 -13.41
CA VAL A 180 18.99 5.17 -12.10
C VAL A 180 17.88 4.14 -11.89
N THR A 181 16.80 4.16 -12.68
CA THR A 181 15.69 3.20 -12.52
C THR A 181 16.17 1.78 -12.79
N PRO A 182 16.08 0.86 -11.81
CA PRO A 182 16.36 -0.55 -12.00
C PRO A 182 15.10 -1.27 -12.50
N ASP A 183 15.29 -2.23 -13.39
CA ASP A 183 14.22 -3.11 -13.87
C ASP A 183 14.13 -4.39 -13.02
N ILE A 184 15.23 -4.77 -12.37
CA ILE A 184 15.34 -5.94 -11.49
C ILE A 184 15.81 -5.49 -10.11
N ALA A 185 15.23 -6.04 -9.05
CA ALA A 185 15.79 -5.93 -7.71
C ALA A 185 15.84 -7.30 -7.05
N VAL A 186 16.58 -7.33 -5.95
CA VAL A 186 16.78 -8.53 -5.17
C VAL A 186 15.95 -8.46 -3.89
N LYS A 187 15.21 -9.53 -3.61
CA LYS A 187 14.38 -9.67 -2.40
C LYS A 187 14.85 -10.88 -1.61
N ALA A 188 14.98 -10.72 -0.30
CA ALA A 188 15.30 -11.83 0.59
C ALA A 188 14.11 -12.81 0.68
N ARG A 189 14.35 -14.10 0.44
CA ARG A 189 13.40 -15.19 0.63
C ARG A 189 14.05 -16.33 1.41
N ARG A 190 13.34 -16.86 2.40
CA ARG A 190 13.81 -17.99 3.20
C ARG A 190 13.33 -19.31 2.60
N VAL A 191 14.25 -20.21 2.28
CA VAL A 191 13.98 -21.53 1.69
C VAL A 191 14.89 -22.54 2.38
N GLY A 192 14.35 -23.66 2.84
CA GLY A 192 15.16 -24.76 3.41
C GLY A 192 16.01 -24.39 4.63
N GLY A 193 15.67 -23.33 5.36
CA GLY A 193 16.41 -22.89 6.56
C GLY A 193 17.41 -21.75 6.32
N SER A 194 17.88 -21.53 5.09
CA SER A 194 18.73 -20.42 4.65
C SER A 194 17.93 -19.27 4.03
N THR A 195 18.52 -18.07 4.00
CA THR A 195 17.93 -16.88 3.35
C THR A 195 18.67 -16.60 2.05
N HIS A 196 17.97 -16.74 0.93
CA HIS A 196 18.51 -16.47 -0.41
C HIS A 196 18.01 -15.13 -0.93
N GLN A 197 18.83 -14.55 -1.79
CA GLN A 197 18.57 -13.30 -2.47
C GLN A 197 17.92 -13.62 -3.83
N VAL A 198 16.60 -13.47 -3.93
CA VAL A 198 15.83 -13.85 -5.13
C VAL A 198 15.66 -12.62 -6.02
N PRO A 199 16.04 -12.68 -7.31
CA PRO A 199 15.79 -11.60 -8.25
C PRO A 199 14.31 -11.54 -8.67
N ILE A 200 13.75 -10.34 -8.65
CA ILE A 200 12.35 -10.04 -8.97
C ILE A 200 12.32 -8.83 -9.91
N GLU A 201 11.51 -8.95 -10.96
CA GLU A 201 11.20 -7.86 -11.88
C GLU A 201 10.30 -6.82 -11.20
N ILE A 202 10.67 -5.56 -11.36
CA ILE A 202 10.00 -4.45 -10.70
C ILE A 202 9.18 -3.65 -11.71
N GLY A 203 7.94 -3.30 -11.35
CA GLY A 203 7.13 -2.39 -12.16
C GLY A 203 7.69 -0.96 -12.17
N SER A 204 7.45 -0.21 -13.26
CA SER A 204 8.03 1.13 -13.49
C SER A 204 7.78 2.13 -12.35
N THR A 205 6.62 2.10 -11.68
CA THR A 205 6.31 2.97 -10.53
C THR A 205 7.20 2.66 -9.32
N GLN A 206 7.40 1.37 -9.03
CA GLN A 206 8.25 0.92 -7.94
C GLN A 206 9.74 1.18 -8.25
N GLY A 207 10.15 0.95 -9.49
CA GLY A 207 11.50 1.28 -9.98
C GLY A 207 11.82 2.78 -9.83
N LYS A 208 10.92 3.66 -10.26
CA LYS A 208 11.06 5.13 -10.04
C LYS A 208 11.18 5.49 -8.57
N ALA A 209 10.41 4.84 -7.69
CA ALA A 209 10.46 5.08 -6.25
C ALA A 209 11.79 4.62 -5.63
N LEU A 210 12.37 3.51 -6.11
CA LEU A 210 13.69 3.03 -5.72
C LEU A 210 14.78 3.97 -6.23
N ALA A 211 14.70 4.41 -7.49
CA ALA A 211 15.67 5.33 -8.08
C ALA A 211 15.76 6.64 -7.30
N ILE A 212 14.62 7.24 -6.98
CA ILE A 212 14.54 8.45 -6.15
C ILE A 212 15.16 8.20 -4.76
N ARG A 213 14.91 7.03 -4.16
CA ARG A 213 15.48 6.68 -2.86
C ARG A 213 17.00 6.59 -2.91
N TRP A 214 17.56 5.95 -3.95
CA TRP A 214 19.01 5.83 -4.12
C TRP A 214 19.67 7.18 -4.41
N LEU A 215 19.09 8.00 -5.30
CA LEU A 215 19.54 9.36 -5.57
C LEU A 215 19.61 10.21 -4.30
N LEU A 216 18.56 10.17 -3.47
CA LEU A 216 18.54 10.91 -2.20
C LEU A 216 19.52 10.34 -1.17
N GLY A 217 19.71 9.02 -1.14
CA GLY A 217 20.72 8.37 -0.30
C GLY A 217 22.14 8.80 -0.66
N ALA A 218 22.48 8.74 -1.95
CA ALA A 218 23.75 9.20 -2.50
C ALA A 218 23.97 10.69 -2.23
N SER A 219 22.98 11.53 -2.54
CA SER A 219 23.03 12.97 -2.31
C SER A 219 23.29 13.33 -0.84
N ARG A 220 22.76 12.55 0.11
CA ARG A 220 22.99 12.80 1.55
C ARG A 220 24.41 12.42 1.98
N LYS A 221 24.96 11.34 1.42
CA LYS A 221 26.32 10.85 1.71
C LYS A 221 27.41 11.72 1.09
N ARG A 222 27.10 12.43 0.00
CA ARG A 222 28.06 13.28 -0.72
C ARG A 222 28.65 14.38 0.20
N PRO A 223 29.95 14.70 0.10
CA PRO A 223 30.52 15.85 0.80
C PRO A 223 29.99 17.19 0.23
N GLY A 224 29.91 18.22 1.07
CA GLY A 224 29.48 19.57 0.66
C GLY A 224 28.60 20.29 1.69
N ARG A 225 28.48 21.62 1.55
CA ARG A 225 27.79 22.49 2.53
C ARG A 225 26.26 22.40 2.50
N ASN A 226 25.63 22.46 1.33
CA ASN A 226 24.17 22.57 1.22
C ASN A 226 23.56 21.36 0.51
N MET A 227 22.44 20.85 1.02
CA MET A 227 21.70 19.73 0.42
C MET A 227 21.28 20.02 -1.03
N ALA A 228 20.90 21.26 -1.34
CA ALA A 228 20.53 21.65 -2.71
C ALA A 228 21.71 21.50 -3.69
N PHE A 229 22.93 21.81 -3.23
CA PHE A 229 24.14 21.64 -4.03
C PHE A 229 24.45 20.16 -4.24
N LYS A 230 24.43 19.36 -3.16
CA LYS A 230 24.68 17.90 -3.24
C LYS A 230 23.70 17.22 -4.19
N LEU A 231 22.41 17.53 -4.07
CA LEU A 231 21.36 17.00 -4.93
C LEU A 231 21.55 17.43 -6.40
N SER A 232 21.87 18.69 -6.65
CA SER A 232 22.10 19.17 -8.03
C SER A 232 23.28 18.48 -8.70
N SER A 233 24.38 18.26 -7.98
CA SER A 233 25.56 17.58 -8.52
C SER A 233 25.27 16.10 -8.78
N GLU A 234 24.60 15.42 -7.85
CA GLU A 234 24.25 14.00 -8.02
C GLU A 234 23.31 13.77 -9.20
N LEU A 235 22.35 14.68 -9.43
CA LEU A 235 21.45 14.59 -10.58
C LEU A 235 22.16 14.82 -11.92
N VAL A 236 23.12 15.74 -11.97
CA VAL A 236 23.93 15.98 -13.17
C VAL A 236 24.82 14.78 -13.47
N ASP A 237 25.47 14.22 -12.45
CA ASP A 237 26.31 13.02 -12.61
C ASP A 237 25.46 11.82 -13.06
N ALA A 238 24.32 11.59 -12.41
CA ALA A 238 23.40 10.51 -12.78
C ALA A 238 22.84 10.66 -14.20
N ALA A 239 22.60 11.89 -14.68
CA ALA A 239 22.18 12.13 -16.06
C ALA A 239 23.27 11.77 -17.08
N LYS A 240 24.54 11.90 -16.70
CA LYS A 240 25.71 11.47 -17.48
C LYS A 240 26.04 9.98 -17.34
N GLY A 241 25.30 9.24 -16.52
CA GLY A 241 25.56 7.82 -16.25
C GLY A 241 26.65 7.57 -15.21
N SER A 242 26.97 8.56 -14.38
CA SER A 242 27.95 8.42 -13.29
C SER A 242 27.34 8.74 -11.92
N GLY A 243 28.07 8.45 -10.85
CA GLY A 243 27.65 8.75 -9.47
C GLY A 243 27.25 7.52 -8.67
N ASP A 244 27.07 7.74 -7.36
CA ASP A 244 26.85 6.66 -6.40
C ASP A 244 25.50 5.97 -6.61
N ALA A 245 24.50 6.70 -7.10
CA ALA A 245 23.19 6.14 -7.40
C ALA A 245 23.22 5.16 -8.59
N ILE A 246 24.00 5.47 -9.64
CA ILE A 246 24.17 4.60 -10.81
C ILE A 246 25.01 3.37 -10.42
N ARG A 247 26.12 3.58 -9.71
CA ARG A 247 26.91 2.46 -9.16
C ARG A 247 26.05 1.53 -8.33
N LYS A 248 25.11 2.07 -7.54
CA LYS A 248 24.20 1.22 -6.76
C LYS A 248 23.24 0.40 -7.62
N LYS A 249 22.73 0.97 -8.72
CA LYS A 249 21.93 0.23 -9.70
C LYS A 249 22.74 -0.92 -10.30
N GLU A 250 23.95 -0.65 -10.78
CA GLU A 250 24.81 -1.67 -11.39
C GLU A 250 25.15 -2.80 -10.40
N GLU A 251 25.47 -2.46 -9.15
CA GLU A 251 25.66 -3.46 -8.08
C GLU A 251 24.42 -4.34 -7.89
N THR A 252 23.21 -3.76 -7.94
CA THR A 252 21.98 -4.55 -7.80
C THR A 252 21.71 -5.45 -9.00
N HIS A 253 22.06 -5.02 -10.21
CA HIS A 253 21.96 -5.87 -11.41
C HIS A 253 22.97 -7.02 -11.35
N ARG A 254 24.25 -6.74 -11.06
CA ARG A 254 25.28 -7.76 -10.89
C ARG A 254 24.91 -8.79 -9.82
N MET A 255 24.31 -8.34 -8.73
CA MET A 255 23.82 -9.22 -7.66
C MET A 255 22.61 -10.05 -8.07
N ALA A 256 21.72 -9.49 -8.91
CA ALA A 256 20.58 -10.21 -9.44
C ALA A 256 21.02 -11.31 -10.43
N GLU A 257 21.95 -10.99 -11.32
CA GLU A 257 22.57 -11.93 -12.28
C GLU A 257 23.27 -13.08 -11.54
N ALA A 258 24.08 -12.77 -10.52
CA ALA A 258 24.75 -13.78 -9.71
C ALA A 258 23.78 -14.74 -8.99
N ASN A 259 22.53 -14.30 -8.74
CA ASN A 259 21.51 -15.09 -8.06
C ASN A 259 20.36 -15.52 -8.99
N GLU A 260 20.58 -15.50 -10.32
CA GLU A 260 19.56 -15.86 -11.31
C GLU A 260 19.03 -17.28 -11.10
N ALA A 261 19.88 -18.20 -10.65
CA ALA A 261 19.49 -19.57 -10.31
C ALA A 261 18.33 -19.65 -9.30
N PHE A 262 18.17 -18.65 -8.43
CA PHE A 262 17.09 -18.61 -7.42
C PHE A 262 15.81 -17.93 -7.92
N ALA A 263 15.75 -17.45 -9.17
CA ALA A 263 14.59 -16.76 -9.74
C ALA A 263 13.31 -17.60 -9.77
N HIS A 264 13.43 -18.93 -9.74
CA HIS A 264 12.27 -19.83 -9.69
C HIS A 264 11.53 -19.75 -8.35
N PHE A 265 12.17 -19.26 -7.28
CA PHE A 265 11.54 -19.02 -5.99
C PHE A 265 10.86 -17.64 -5.91
N ARG A 266 10.17 -17.16 -6.95
CA ARG A 266 9.43 -15.88 -6.95
C ARG A 266 8.15 -15.93 -6.11
#